data_AF-A0A5G2QPC1-F1
#
_entry.id   AF-A0A5G2QPC1-F1
#
_cell.length_a   1.000
_cell.length_b   1.000
_cell.length_c   1.000
_cell.angle_alpha   90.00
_cell.angle_beta   90.00
_cell.angle_gamma   90.00
#
_symmetry.space_group_name_H-M   'P 1'
#
loop_
_entity.id
_entity.type
_entity.pdbx_description
1 polymer ?
#
loop_
_entity_poly.entity_id
_entity_poly.type
_entity_poly.pdbx_seq_one_letter_code
_entity_poly.pdbx_strand_id
1 'polypeptide(L)'
;MEPGLLSAVLGVVLVQVMATHDLDLQKIAGFWREVGVASSQNLVLKSPRRLEALFLTSREGELTVKAAYNSSGSCETEQIVSSEVNASGKFVFPGRREIHVIDIDYEQYAILRVSHLWQGREFHVLKYFSKLLPRAPVLAPLSLSRPAGRCAKLLKEVRLRPTA
;
A
#
# COMPACT_ATOMS: atom_id res chain seq x y z
N MET A 1 -44.71 32.97 26.21
CA MET A 1 -43.56 33.58 25.53
C MET A 1 -42.32 32.93 26.13
N GLU A 2 -41.71 32.00 25.40
CA GLU A 2 -40.34 31.46 25.55
C GLU A 2 -40.09 30.62 24.26
N PRO A 3 -39.16 31.02 23.38
CA PRO A 3 -38.91 30.33 22.13
C PRO A 3 -37.80 29.29 22.32
N GLY A 4 -38.17 28.02 22.43
CA GLY A 4 -37.23 26.89 22.53
C GLY A 4 -36.76 26.42 21.16
N LEU A 5 -35.72 27.09 20.66
CA LEU A 5 -34.80 26.78 19.56
C LEU A 5 -34.90 25.39 18.89
N LEU A 6 -35.14 25.42 17.57
CA LEU A 6 -34.98 24.33 16.60
C LEU A 6 -33.62 23.63 16.74
N SER A 7 -33.59 22.31 16.91
CA SER A 7 -32.38 21.49 16.72
C SER A 7 -32.59 20.56 15.52
N ALA A 8 -32.36 21.10 14.33
CA ALA A 8 -32.17 20.33 13.12
C ALA A 8 -30.65 20.13 12.93
N VAL A 9 -30.13 18.98 13.37
CA VAL A 9 -28.76 18.59 13.02
C VAL A 9 -28.83 17.80 11.73
N LEU A 10 -28.67 18.53 10.61
CA LEU A 10 -28.39 17.98 9.29
C LEU A 10 -27.05 17.22 9.37
N GLY A 11 -27.09 15.90 9.31
CA GLY A 11 -25.90 15.06 9.15
C GLY A 11 -25.30 15.31 7.77
N VAL A 12 -24.26 16.13 7.71
CA VAL A 12 -23.47 16.35 6.49
C VAL A 12 -22.71 15.06 6.17
N VAL A 13 -23.20 14.30 5.19
CA VAL A 13 -22.43 13.23 4.57
C VAL A 13 -21.45 13.91 3.60
N LEU A 14 -20.20 14.11 4.03
CA LEU A 14 -19.11 14.44 3.12
C LEU A 14 -18.73 13.18 2.34
N VAL A 15 -19.42 12.91 1.24
CA VAL A 15 -18.88 12.05 0.19
C VAL A 15 -17.81 12.88 -0.52
N GLN A 16 -16.56 12.78 -0.07
CA GLN A 16 -15.44 13.28 -0.85
C GLN A 16 -15.31 12.37 -2.08
N VAL A 17 -15.86 12.84 -3.20
CA VAL A 17 -15.51 12.31 -4.52
C VAL A 17 -14.04 12.66 -4.72
N MET A 18 -13.17 11.69 -4.46
CA MET A 18 -11.75 11.80 -4.81
C MET A 18 -11.68 11.92 -6.33
N ALA A 19 -11.48 13.13 -6.83
CA ALA A 19 -11.08 13.33 -8.21
C ALA A 19 -9.83 12.49 -8.44
N THR A 20 -9.90 11.54 -9.37
CA THR A 20 -8.73 10.75 -9.80
C THR A 20 -7.80 11.70 -10.52
N HIS A 21 -6.94 12.39 -9.78
CA HIS A 21 -5.76 13.01 -10.36
C HIS A 21 -4.87 11.90 -10.89
N ASP A 22 -4.37 12.06 -12.10
CA ASP A 22 -3.43 11.11 -12.69
C ASP A 22 -2.26 10.87 -11.73
N LEU A 23 -1.92 9.61 -11.53
CA LEU A 23 -0.88 9.21 -10.59
C LEU A 23 0.51 9.64 -11.11
N ASP A 24 1.24 10.42 -10.31
CA ASP A 24 2.59 10.84 -10.66
C ASP A 24 3.62 9.75 -10.32
N LEU A 25 3.98 8.95 -11.33
CA LEU A 25 4.90 7.81 -11.18
C LEU A 25 6.31 8.20 -10.72
N GLN A 26 6.73 9.44 -10.94
CA GLN A 26 8.03 9.90 -10.48
C GLN A 26 8.00 10.19 -8.97
N LYS A 27 6.91 10.77 -8.46
CA LYS A 27 6.76 11.07 -7.03
C LYS A 27 6.54 9.84 -6.16
N ILE A 28 5.99 8.75 -6.71
CA ILE A 28 5.85 7.49 -5.97
C ILE A 28 7.17 6.73 -5.79
N ALA A 29 8.23 7.10 -6.52
CA ALA A 29 9.51 6.40 -6.44
C ALA A 29 10.09 6.42 -5.01
N GLY A 30 10.90 5.41 -4.72
CA GLY A 30 11.61 5.25 -3.46
C GLY A 30 11.09 4.12 -2.58
N PHE A 31 11.51 4.17 -1.31
CA PHE A 31 11.27 3.11 -0.34
C PHE A 31 9.93 3.29 0.38
N TRP A 32 9.14 2.22 0.41
CA TRP A 32 7.84 2.15 1.09
C TRP A 32 7.82 0.96 2.03
N ARG A 33 7.50 1.20 3.30
CA ARG A 33 7.31 0.13 4.27
C ARG A 33 5.83 -0.19 4.36
N GLU A 34 5.45 -1.45 4.19
CA GLU A 34 4.10 -1.84 4.55
C GLU A 34 3.96 -1.64 6.06
N VAL A 35 2.83 -1.13 6.53
CA VAL A 35 2.56 -0.85 7.94
C VAL A 35 1.24 -1.47 8.38
N GLY A 36 0.32 -1.71 7.45
CA GLY A 36 -0.95 -2.38 7.74
C GLY A 36 -1.49 -3.20 6.58
N VAL A 37 -2.25 -4.23 6.92
CA VAL A 37 -2.99 -5.08 5.97
C VAL A 37 -4.39 -5.32 6.52
N ALA A 38 -5.41 -5.19 5.68
CA ALA A 38 -6.79 -5.54 6.00
C ALA A 38 -7.40 -6.38 4.86
N SER A 39 -8.18 -7.39 5.21
CA SER A 39 -8.86 -8.26 4.26
C SER A 39 -10.07 -8.90 4.95
N SER A 40 -11.14 -9.14 4.20
CA SER A 40 -12.25 -9.98 4.67
C SER A 40 -11.89 -11.47 4.73
N GLN A 41 -10.76 -11.87 4.12
CA GLN A 41 -10.24 -13.23 4.13
C GLN A 41 -8.99 -13.38 5.02
N ASN A 42 -9.12 -14.18 6.08
CA ASN A 42 -8.05 -14.41 7.07
C ASN A 42 -6.82 -15.11 6.48
N LEU A 43 -6.97 -15.91 5.42
CA LEU A 43 -5.89 -16.66 4.80
C LEU A 43 -4.73 -15.77 4.33
N VAL A 44 -5.04 -14.57 3.82
CA VAL A 44 -3.99 -13.62 3.38
C VAL A 44 -3.23 -13.03 4.56
N LEU A 45 -3.90 -12.78 5.68
CA LEU A 45 -3.27 -12.28 6.90
C LEU A 45 -2.32 -13.31 7.52
N LYS A 46 -2.57 -14.60 7.26
CA LYS A 46 -1.78 -15.73 7.74
C LYS A 46 -0.75 -16.24 6.73
N SER A 47 -0.57 -15.57 5.58
CA SER A 47 0.41 -15.98 4.58
C SER A 47 1.80 -16.21 5.23
N PRO A 48 2.49 -17.33 4.92
CA PRO A 48 3.86 -17.56 5.36
C PRO A 48 4.86 -16.64 4.65
N ARG A 49 4.50 -16.15 3.45
CA ARG A 49 5.27 -15.19 2.65
C ARG A 49 4.62 -13.82 2.78
N ARG A 50 5.13 -12.99 3.68
CA ARG A 50 4.56 -11.69 4.07
C ARG A 50 5.38 -10.55 3.49
N LEU A 51 4.71 -9.61 2.83
CA LEU A 51 5.38 -8.41 2.32
C LEU A 51 5.78 -7.49 3.48
N GLU A 52 7.02 -7.02 3.49
CA GLU A 52 7.49 -6.08 4.51
C GLU A 52 7.75 -4.68 3.95
N ALA A 53 8.26 -4.59 2.72
CA ALA A 53 8.60 -3.32 2.07
C ALA A 53 8.66 -3.45 0.55
N LEU A 54 8.58 -2.29 -0.11
CA LEU A 54 8.75 -2.09 -1.53
C LEU A 54 9.83 -1.02 -1.77
N PHE A 55 10.53 -1.14 -2.88
CA PHE A 55 11.33 -0.07 -3.46
C PHE A 55 10.88 0.12 -4.90
N LEU A 56 10.31 1.30 -5.17
CA LEU A 56 9.71 1.66 -6.44
C LEU A 56 10.68 2.49 -7.26
N THR A 57 10.83 2.15 -8.54
CA THR A 57 11.56 2.95 -9.52
C THR A 57 10.74 3.06 -10.78
N SER A 58 10.66 4.25 -11.35
CA SER A 58 9.99 4.48 -12.64
C SER A 58 11.01 4.86 -13.70
N ARG A 59 10.94 4.23 -14.87
CA ARG A 59 11.76 4.55 -16.04
C ARG A 59 10.90 4.39 -17.29
N GLU A 60 10.91 5.39 -18.17
CA GLU A 60 10.25 5.32 -19.50
C GLU A 60 8.77 4.90 -19.45
N GLY A 61 8.05 5.24 -18.39
CA GLY A 61 6.64 4.88 -18.21
C GLY A 61 6.38 3.51 -17.58
N GLU A 62 7.43 2.71 -17.33
CA GLU A 62 7.35 1.45 -16.60
C GLU A 62 7.58 1.66 -15.11
N LEU A 63 6.84 0.92 -14.27
CA LEU A 63 7.08 0.84 -12.83
C LEU A 63 7.77 -0.48 -12.49
N THR A 64 9.01 -0.40 -12.02
CA THR A 64 9.73 -1.53 -11.41
C THR A 64 9.52 -1.51 -9.90
N VAL A 65 9.12 -2.67 -9.39
CA VAL A 65 8.82 -2.92 -7.98
C VAL A 65 9.81 -3.96 -7.46
N LYS A 66 10.70 -3.56 -6.56
CA LYS A 66 11.49 -4.49 -5.76
C LYS A 66 10.78 -4.72 -4.43
N ALA A 67 10.28 -5.93 -4.21
CA ALA A 67 9.57 -6.32 -3.00
C ALA A 67 10.48 -7.13 -2.07
N ALA A 68 10.38 -6.87 -0.77
CA ALA A 68 11.01 -7.68 0.27
C ALA A 68 9.96 -8.39 1.10
N TYR A 69 10.13 -9.70 1.23
CA TYR A 69 9.25 -10.58 1.95
C TYR A 69 9.95 -11.23 3.14
N ASN A 70 9.17 -11.51 4.17
CA ASN A 70 9.48 -12.45 5.22
C ASN A 70 8.76 -13.75 4.92
N SER A 71 9.53 -14.77 4.56
CA SER A 71 9.07 -16.10 4.18
C SER A 71 9.46 -17.05 5.31
N SER A 72 8.53 -17.26 6.24
CA SER A 72 8.74 -18.12 7.42
C SER A 72 10.02 -17.82 8.21
N GLY A 73 10.38 -16.53 8.34
CA GLY A 73 11.58 -16.08 9.06
C GLY A 73 12.80 -15.82 8.17
N SER A 74 12.79 -16.31 6.93
CA SER A 74 13.81 -16.01 5.92
C SER A 74 13.46 -14.78 5.11
N CYS A 75 14.45 -13.98 4.74
CA CYS A 75 14.24 -12.79 3.92
C CYS A 75 14.41 -13.11 2.45
N GLU A 76 13.39 -12.80 1.66
CA GLU A 76 13.38 -12.97 0.20
C GLU A 76 13.17 -11.62 -0.48
N THR A 77 13.76 -11.43 -1.65
CA THR A 77 13.49 -10.27 -2.50
C THR A 77 13.05 -10.72 -3.88
N GLU A 78 12.08 -10.01 -4.45
CA GLU A 78 11.58 -10.23 -5.81
C GLU A 78 11.59 -8.88 -6.55
N GLN A 79 11.99 -8.89 -7.82
CA GLN A 79 11.85 -7.73 -8.69
C GLN A 79 10.77 -8.03 -9.71
N ILE A 80 9.82 -7.11 -9.83
CA ILE A 80 8.64 -7.24 -10.68
C ILE A 80 8.51 -5.96 -11.49
N VAL A 81 8.30 -6.09 -12.80
CA VAL A 81 8.02 -4.95 -13.67
C VAL A 81 6.52 -4.95 -13.97
N SER A 82 5.88 -3.79 -13.90
CA SER A 82 4.47 -3.63 -14.26
C SER A 82 4.28 -3.94 -15.75
N SER A 83 3.32 -4.79 -16.09
CA SER A 83 2.98 -5.08 -17.49
C SER A 83 2.09 -4.02 -18.11
N GLU A 84 1.35 -3.28 -17.27
CA GLU A 84 0.47 -2.19 -17.69
C GLU A 84 0.41 -1.14 -16.57
N VAL A 85 0.49 0.13 -16.96
CA VAL A 85 0.31 1.27 -16.07
C VAL A 85 -0.80 2.13 -16.62
N ASN A 86 -1.90 2.26 -15.88
CA ASN A 86 -2.97 3.19 -16.22
C ASN A 86 -2.80 4.48 -15.41
N ALA A 87 -3.08 5.62 -16.05
CA ALA A 87 -3.06 6.95 -15.42
C ALA A 87 -3.98 7.03 -14.17
N SER A 88 -5.01 6.19 -14.09
CA SER A 88 -5.90 6.04 -12.93
C SER A 88 -5.25 5.39 -11.70
N GLY A 89 -3.95 5.04 -11.74
CA GLY A 89 -3.25 4.38 -10.63
C GLY A 89 -3.51 2.87 -10.52
N LYS A 90 -3.95 2.24 -11.62
CA LYS A 90 -4.10 0.79 -11.75
C LYS A 90 -2.86 0.18 -12.40
N PHE A 91 -2.33 -0.86 -11.77
CA PHE A 91 -1.15 -1.60 -12.19
C PHE A 91 -1.47 -3.09 -12.30
N VAL A 92 -1.04 -3.71 -13.39
CA VAL A 92 -1.14 -5.16 -13.57
C VAL A 92 0.26 -5.77 -13.51
N PHE A 93 0.39 -6.84 -12.73
CA PHE A 93 1.62 -7.60 -12.56
C PHE A 93 1.44 -9.06 -13.00
N PRO A 94 2.53 -9.78 -13.30
CA PRO A 94 2.49 -11.20 -13.63
C PRO A 94 1.65 -12.03 -12.65
N GLY A 95 0.92 -13.02 -13.18
CA GLY A 95 -0.04 -13.80 -12.40
C GLY A 95 -1.38 -13.08 -12.15
N ARG A 96 -1.71 -12.07 -12.96
CA ARG A 96 -2.96 -11.28 -12.90
C ARG A 96 -3.19 -10.64 -11.53
N ARG A 97 -2.12 -10.19 -10.89
CA ARG A 97 -2.22 -9.40 -9.66
C ARG A 97 -2.49 -7.96 -10.07
N GLU A 98 -3.71 -7.53 -9.83
CA GLU A 98 -4.13 -6.16 -10.06
C GLU A 98 -3.98 -5.36 -8.76
N ILE A 99 -3.29 -4.22 -8.86
CA ILE A 99 -3.07 -3.28 -7.76
C ILE A 99 -3.65 -1.94 -8.17
N HIS A 100 -4.47 -1.36 -7.30
CA HIS A 100 -5.03 -0.04 -7.49
C HIS A 100 -4.59 0.86 -6.33
N VAL A 101 -3.97 1.99 -6.63
CA VAL A 101 -3.68 3.03 -5.66
C VAL A 101 -5.00 3.74 -5.35
N ILE A 102 -5.51 3.57 -4.12
CA ILE A 102 -6.76 4.22 -3.68
C ILE A 102 -6.48 5.67 -3.29
N ASP A 103 -5.38 5.88 -2.56
CA ASP A 103 -5.00 7.18 -2.04
C ASP A 103 -3.48 7.23 -1.79
N ILE A 104 -2.89 8.39 -2.00
CA ILE A 104 -1.45 8.63 -1.83
C ILE A 104 -1.17 10.13 -1.67
N ASP A 105 -0.36 10.48 -0.68
CA ASP A 105 0.09 11.86 -0.45
C ASP A 105 1.53 12.11 -0.96
N TYR A 106 2.14 11.07 -1.54
CA TYR A 106 3.51 11.00 -2.05
C TYR A 106 4.63 11.15 -0.99
N GLU A 107 4.34 11.69 0.19
CA GLU A 107 5.34 12.03 1.19
C GLU A 107 5.35 11.09 2.39
N GLN A 108 4.17 10.67 2.86
CA GLN A 108 4.04 9.95 4.13
C GLN A 108 3.41 8.58 3.95
N TYR A 109 2.37 8.47 3.11
CA TYR A 109 1.56 7.26 3.04
C TYR A 109 1.02 6.94 1.64
N ALA A 110 0.65 5.66 1.48
CA ALA A 110 -0.11 5.16 0.34
C ALA A 110 -1.06 4.05 0.80
N ILE A 111 -2.28 4.04 0.26
CA ILE A 111 -3.28 2.99 0.46
C ILE A 111 -3.50 2.29 -0.88
N LEU A 112 -3.25 0.99 -0.90
CA LEU A 112 -3.41 0.16 -2.09
C LEU A 112 -4.54 -0.85 -1.88
N ARG A 113 -5.33 -1.09 -2.92
CA ARG A 113 -6.19 -2.26 -3.06
C ARG A 113 -5.50 -3.28 -3.94
N VAL A 114 -5.33 -4.50 -3.44
CA VAL A 114 -4.83 -5.63 -4.23
C VAL A 114 -5.98 -6.59 -4.47
N SER A 115 -6.25 -6.88 -5.73
CA SER A 115 -7.22 -7.87 -6.13
C SER A 115 -6.57 -9.24 -6.25
N HIS A 116 -7.16 -10.22 -5.58
CA HIS A 116 -6.74 -11.61 -5.60
C HIS A 116 -7.90 -12.50 -6.04
N LEU A 117 -7.60 -13.48 -6.89
CA LEU A 117 -8.54 -14.53 -7.28
C LEU A 117 -8.27 -15.79 -6.46
N TRP A 118 -9.28 -16.29 -5.77
CA TRP A 118 -9.22 -17.55 -5.02
C TRP A 118 -10.48 -18.38 -5.26
N GLN A 119 -10.32 -19.63 -5.69
CA GLN A 119 -11.44 -20.54 -6.01
C GLN A 119 -12.49 -19.90 -6.94
N GLY A 120 -12.05 -19.11 -7.93
CA GLY A 120 -12.94 -18.42 -8.87
C GLY A 120 -13.67 -17.20 -8.28
N ARG A 121 -13.39 -16.80 -7.04
CA ARG A 121 -13.93 -15.59 -6.41
C ARG A 121 -12.84 -14.55 -6.25
N GLU A 122 -13.13 -13.33 -6.66
CA GLU A 122 -12.27 -12.19 -6.39
C GLU A 122 -12.50 -11.71 -4.95
N PHE A 123 -11.42 -11.36 -4.27
CA PHE A 123 -11.48 -10.64 -3.01
C PHE A 123 -10.35 -9.61 -2.96
N HIS A 124 -10.52 -8.62 -2.09
CA HIS A 124 -9.61 -7.49 -2.02
C HIS A 124 -8.84 -7.46 -0.72
N VAL A 125 -7.58 -7.05 -0.81
CA VAL A 125 -6.68 -6.83 0.31
C VAL A 125 -6.29 -5.36 0.29
N LEU A 126 -6.55 -4.66 1.38
CA LEU A 126 -6.06 -3.30 1.57
C LEU A 126 -4.68 -3.35 2.21
N LYS A 127 -3.75 -2.56 1.66
CA LYS A 127 -2.41 -2.40 2.19
C LYS A 127 -2.14 -0.93 2.47
N TYR A 128 -1.68 -0.65 3.68
CA TYR A 128 -1.22 0.68 4.10
C TYR A 128 0.31 0.69 4.08
N PHE A 129 0.89 1.64 3.37
CA PHE A 129 2.33 1.86 3.27
C PHE A 129 2.71 3.21 3.83
N SER A 130 3.93 3.31 4.34
CA SER A 130 4.52 4.58 4.77
C SER A 130 5.97 4.74 4.32
N LYS A 131 6.33 5.96 3.93
CA LYS A 131 7.73 6.37 3.71
C LYS A 131 8.45 6.68 5.03
N LEU A 132 7.70 7.02 6.08
CA LEU A 132 8.26 7.41 7.38
C LEU A 132 8.89 6.21 8.11
N LEU A 133 10.00 6.47 8.79
CA LEU A 133 10.54 5.54 9.80
C LEU A 133 9.52 5.40 10.93
N PRO A 134 9.38 4.22 11.56
CA PRO A 134 8.47 4.07 12.68
C PRO A 134 8.96 4.97 13.83
N ARG A 135 8.35 6.15 13.97
CA ARG A 135 8.15 6.75 15.30
C ARG A 135 6.97 6.00 15.90
N ALA A 136 7.08 5.69 17.20
CA ALA A 136 6.12 4.88 17.96
C ALA A 136 4.65 5.29 17.69
N PRO A 137 3.69 4.36 17.82
CA PRO A 137 2.38 4.49 17.18
C PRO A 137 1.57 5.61 17.83
N VAL A 138 1.20 6.63 17.07
CA VAL A 138 0.24 7.68 17.49
C VAL A 138 -1.20 7.33 17.04
N LEU A 139 -1.41 6.18 16.40
CA LEU A 139 -2.74 5.70 16.02
C LEU A 139 -2.94 4.22 16.46
N ALA A 140 -3.45 4.02 17.67
CA ALA A 140 -4.29 2.87 18.02
C ALA A 140 -5.71 3.07 17.41
N PRO A 141 -6.71 2.16 17.43
CA PRO A 141 -6.78 0.71 17.58
C PRO A 141 -7.49 0.08 16.36
N LEU A 142 -6.74 -0.53 15.45
CA LEU A 142 -7.18 -1.64 14.61
C LEU A 142 -6.16 -2.74 14.89
N SER A 143 -6.50 -4.01 14.74
CA SER A 143 -5.59 -5.15 14.94
C SER A 143 -4.45 -5.16 13.91
N LEU A 144 -3.62 -4.13 13.94
CA LEU A 144 -2.40 -3.90 13.18
C LEU A 144 -1.28 -4.57 13.98
N SER A 145 -1.02 -5.84 13.69
CA SER A 145 0.17 -6.48 14.22
C SER A 145 1.41 -5.84 13.59
N ARG A 146 2.30 -5.21 14.37
CA ARG A 146 3.64 -4.91 13.86
C ARG A 146 4.71 -4.64 14.92
N PRO A 147 5.84 -5.38 14.83
CA PRO A 147 7.18 -4.82 14.93
C PRO A 147 7.78 -4.64 13.52
N ALA A 148 8.70 -3.69 13.37
CA ALA A 148 9.39 -3.41 12.12
C ALA A 148 10.04 -4.67 11.52
N GLY A 149 9.59 -5.06 10.33
CA GLY A 149 10.12 -6.21 9.60
C GLY A 149 11.63 -6.09 9.32
N ARG A 150 12.38 -7.16 9.61
CA ARG A 150 13.85 -7.25 9.47
C ARG A 150 14.30 -7.29 8.01
N CYS A 151 13.48 -7.87 7.12
CA CYS A 151 13.78 -8.04 5.70
C CYS A 151 13.69 -6.75 4.91
N ALA A 152 12.92 -5.77 5.40
CA ALA A 152 12.87 -4.43 4.83
C ALA A 152 14.24 -3.71 4.78
N LYS A 153 15.25 -4.15 5.57
CA LYS A 153 16.61 -3.60 5.49
C LYS A 153 17.31 -3.94 4.18
N LEU A 154 17.00 -5.08 3.56
CA LEU A 154 17.62 -5.51 2.30
C LEU A 154 17.42 -4.48 1.18
N LEU A 155 16.25 -3.83 1.14
CA LEU A 155 15.97 -2.79 0.14
C LEU A 155 16.60 -1.44 0.47
N LYS A 156 16.98 -1.18 1.73
CA LYS A 156 17.72 0.03 2.10
C LYS A 156 19.19 -0.05 1.70
N GLU A 157 19.79 -1.24 1.75
CA GLU A 157 21.18 -1.46 1.36
C GLU A 157 21.39 -1.33 -0.17
N VAL A 158 20.36 -1.66 -0.97
CA VAL A 158 20.36 -1.40 -2.43
C VAL A 158 20.54 0.10 -2.74
N ARG A 159 20.10 1.00 -1.86
CA ARG A 159 20.25 2.45 -2.01
C ARG A 159 21.71 2.92 -1.95
N LEU A 160 22.61 2.12 -1.36
CA LEU A 160 24.01 2.47 -1.11
C LEU A 160 24.99 1.90 -2.13
N ARG A 161 24.55 1.04 -3.05
CA ARG A 161 25.40 0.55 -4.14
C ARG A 161 25.04 1.31 -5.42
N PRO A 162 25.90 2.23 -5.90
CA PRO A 162 25.80 2.71 -7.26
C PRO A 162 25.87 1.50 -8.17
N THR A 163 24.97 1.42 -9.14
CA THR A 163 25.12 0.49 -10.25
C THR A 163 26.31 1.02 -11.05
N ALA A 164 27.44 0.30 -10.99
CA ALA A 164 28.64 0.61 -11.76
C ALA A 164 28.37 0.40 -13.25
#